data_AF-A0A7J6TKD5-F1
#
_entry.id   AF-A0A7J6TKD5-F1
#
_cell.length_a   1.000
_cell.length_b   1.000
_cell.length_c   1.000
_cell.angle_alpha   90.00
_cell.angle_beta   90.00
_cell.angle_gamma   90.00
#
_symmetry.space_group_name_H-M   'P 1'
#
loop_
_entity.id
_entity.type
_entity.pdbx_description
1 polymer ?
#
loop_
_entity_poly.entity_id
_entity_poly.type
_entity_poly.pdbx_seq_one_letter_code
_entity_poly.pdbx_strand_id
1 'polypeptide(L)'
;PRSFFCEDCADSDPSAAAATWEYEMVETLGPSHVALLPGIPHDWLFPRCCACMHHGGAGTTAMGLDCGLPTTVVAFFGDQPLWGGLVEVRGGGKMVLSRHVCDDNITEAMKYCLSPAAKEAAMELKKGLADERAAGQGAEAGAAAFDHQLPLELVTCEVCSMRDRHEAGDTRPRAAEFTEVNKDLRICPVCALLMQKAGESIRLEPLRTADWSRTRGGILYVHFIRWLKSFVKLFRRMIQGGQEGGLCGFFIGVVVGIFEFLVFVVVAPFIF
;
A
#
# COMPACT_ATOMS: atom_id res chain seq x y z
N PRO A 1 -1.47 17.61 -31.09
CA PRO A 1 -0.42 17.19 -30.13
C PRO A 1 0.07 18.41 -29.32
N ARG A 2 -0.61 18.76 -28.24
CA ARG A 2 -0.11 19.74 -27.27
C ARG A 2 0.38 18.94 -26.07
N SER A 3 1.68 18.78 -25.96
CA SER A 3 2.31 18.28 -24.74
C SER A 3 2.06 19.31 -23.64
N PHE A 4 1.27 18.93 -22.63
CA PHE A 4 1.01 19.76 -21.46
C PHE A 4 2.16 19.53 -20.48
N PHE A 5 3.15 20.42 -20.51
CA PHE A 5 4.12 20.53 -19.43
C PHE A 5 3.50 21.43 -18.35
N CYS A 6 3.42 20.93 -17.12
CA CYS A 6 3.29 21.82 -15.97
C CYS A 6 4.61 22.61 -15.89
N GLU A 7 4.57 23.93 -15.96
CA GLU A 7 5.77 24.78 -15.93
C GLU A 7 6.62 24.50 -14.68
N ASP A 8 6.00 24.15 -13.55
CA ASP A 8 6.69 23.78 -12.31
C ASP A 8 7.34 22.38 -12.34
N CYS A 9 6.99 21.54 -13.31
CA CYS A 9 7.55 20.19 -13.46
C CYS A 9 8.79 20.16 -14.36
N ALA A 10 9.06 21.24 -15.11
CA ALA A 10 10.23 21.34 -15.99
C ALA A 10 11.53 21.65 -15.24
N ASP A 11 11.44 22.04 -13.95
CA ASP A 11 12.55 22.53 -13.14
C ASP A 11 13.23 21.47 -12.27
N SER A 12 12.97 20.18 -12.46
CA SER A 12 13.78 19.15 -11.81
C SER A 12 15.14 19.08 -12.51
N ASP A 13 16.20 19.57 -11.84
CA ASP A 13 17.59 19.47 -12.28
C ASP A 13 17.91 18.05 -12.78
N PRO A 14 18.04 17.86 -14.11
CA PRO A 14 18.27 16.56 -14.70
C PRO A 14 19.59 15.92 -14.26
N SER A 15 20.54 16.72 -13.77
CA SER A 15 21.89 16.27 -13.43
C SER A 15 21.95 15.28 -12.24
N ALA A 16 20.95 15.30 -11.36
CA ALA A 16 20.85 14.35 -10.25
C ALA A 16 20.55 12.90 -10.70
N ALA A 17 20.10 12.72 -11.95
CA ALA A 17 19.82 11.44 -12.59
C ALA A 17 20.86 11.08 -13.68
N ALA A 18 21.96 11.82 -13.78
CA ALA A 18 23.04 11.50 -14.71
C ALA A 18 23.56 10.08 -14.43
N ALA A 19 23.64 9.25 -15.49
CA ALA A 19 23.93 7.80 -15.45
C ALA A 19 22.76 6.87 -15.07
N THR A 20 21.52 7.35 -15.12
CA THR A 20 20.31 6.50 -15.05
C THR A 20 19.72 6.31 -16.45
N TRP A 21 19.08 5.17 -16.71
CA TRP A 21 18.46 4.87 -18.02
C TRP A 21 17.36 5.88 -18.38
N GLU A 22 16.76 6.49 -17.36
CA GLU A 22 15.80 7.58 -17.48
C GLU A 22 16.40 8.80 -18.20
N TYR A 23 17.64 9.17 -17.88
CA TYR A 23 18.34 10.30 -18.48
C TYR A 23 18.77 9.98 -19.92
N GLU A 24 19.24 8.76 -20.18
CA GLU A 24 19.56 8.29 -21.53
C GLU A 24 18.33 8.34 -22.46
N MET A 25 17.12 8.05 -21.94
CA MET A 25 15.88 8.20 -22.69
C MET A 25 15.61 9.66 -23.09
N VAL A 26 15.83 10.62 -22.18
CA VAL A 26 15.65 12.05 -22.49
C VAL A 26 16.70 12.54 -23.48
N GLU A 27 17.95 12.09 -23.37
CA GLU A 27 18.98 12.42 -24.36
C GLU A 27 18.65 11.83 -25.75
N THR A 28 18.15 10.60 -25.80
CA THR A 28 17.86 9.89 -27.06
C THR A 28 16.62 10.44 -27.77
N LEU A 29 15.53 10.68 -27.02
CA LEU A 29 14.24 11.09 -27.58
C LEU A 29 14.00 12.60 -27.53
N GLY A 30 14.77 13.32 -26.72
CA GLY A 30 14.67 14.76 -26.54
C GLY A 30 13.54 15.18 -25.58
N PRO A 31 13.64 16.40 -25.01
CA PRO A 31 12.68 16.91 -24.01
C PRO A 31 11.28 17.20 -24.57
N SER A 32 11.12 17.18 -25.90
CA SER A 32 9.82 17.34 -26.55
C SER A 32 8.97 16.06 -26.53
N HIS A 33 9.59 14.90 -26.29
CA HIS A 33 8.94 13.59 -26.30
C HIS A 33 8.93 12.91 -24.94
N VAL A 34 9.90 13.19 -24.07
CA VAL A 34 10.04 12.56 -22.74
C VAL A 34 10.18 13.64 -21.67
N ALA A 35 9.42 13.47 -20.58
CA ALA A 35 9.50 14.30 -19.39
C ALA A 35 9.81 13.43 -18.18
N LEU A 36 10.82 13.83 -17.41
CA LEU A 36 11.20 13.20 -16.15
C LEU A 36 10.58 13.97 -14.99
N LEU A 37 9.85 13.27 -14.12
CA LEU A 37 9.11 13.88 -13.03
C LEU A 37 9.50 13.19 -11.71
N PRO A 38 10.03 13.91 -10.70
CA PRO A 38 10.47 13.31 -9.43
C PRO A 38 9.30 12.74 -8.60
N GLY A 39 8.10 13.28 -8.79
CA GLY A 39 6.87 12.76 -8.20
C GLY A 39 5.68 13.59 -8.64
N ILE A 40 4.60 12.93 -9.07
CA ILE A 40 3.40 13.61 -9.55
C ILE A 40 2.15 12.89 -9.04
N PRO A 41 1.10 13.62 -8.62
CA PRO A 41 -0.16 13.00 -8.22
C PRO A 41 -0.79 12.25 -9.41
N HIS A 42 -0.97 10.93 -9.25
CA HIS A 42 -1.51 10.07 -10.32
C HIS A 42 -2.98 10.35 -10.63
N ASP A 43 -3.75 10.80 -9.65
CA ASP A 43 -5.12 11.28 -9.80
C ASP A 43 -5.21 12.52 -10.70
N TRP A 44 -4.17 13.36 -10.73
CA TRP A 44 -4.05 14.44 -11.69
C TRP A 44 -3.49 13.96 -13.04
N LEU A 45 -2.46 13.13 -13.04
CA LEU A 45 -1.78 12.73 -14.27
C LEU A 45 -2.61 11.77 -15.13
N PHE A 46 -3.15 10.69 -14.55
CA PHE A 46 -3.78 9.60 -15.29
C PHE A 46 -4.96 10.02 -16.15
N PRO A 47 -5.86 10.92 -15.72
CA PRO A 47 -6.93 11.42 -16.59
C PRO A 47 -6.45 12.12 -17.87
N ARG A 48 -5.17 12.51 -17.95
CA ARG A 48 -4.54 13.19 -19.09
C ARG A 48 -3.73 12.23 -19.97
N CYS A 49 -3.58 10.98 -19.56
CA CYS A 49 -2.86 9.95 -20.31
C CYS A 49 -3.78 9.21 -21.29
N CYS A 50 -3.19 8.61 -22.32
CA CYS A 50 -3.90 7.71 -23.24
C CYS A 50 -3.77 6.23 -22.86
N ALA A 51 -2.70 5.88 -22.14
CA ALA A 51 -2.40 4.56 -21.61
C ALA A 51 -1.39 4.72 -20.46
N CYS A 52 -1.19 3.68 -19.66
CA CYS A 52 -0.10 3.61 -18.69
C CYS A 52 0.65 2.28 -18.75
N MET A 53 1.94 2.31 -18.38
CA MET A 53 2.76 1.12 -18.21
C MET A 53 3.44 1.20 -16.84
N HIS A 54 3.33 0.14 -16.03
CA HIS A 54 3.88 0.13 -14.68
C HIS A 54 4.17 -1.29 -14.18
N HIS A 55 4.83 -1.40 -13.03
CA HIS A 55 5.25 -2.69 -12.48
C HIS A 55 4.11 -3.61 -11.99
N GLY A 56 2.89 -3.07 -11.77
CA GLY A 56 1.71 -3.89 -11.39
C GLY A 56 1.34 -3.84 -9.92
N GLY A 57 1.77 -2.84 -9.16
CA GLY A 57 1.29 -2.64 -7.80
C GLY A 57 -0.23 -2.44 -7.76
N ALA A 58 -0.90 -3.01 -6.76
CA ALA A 58 -2.36 -3.00 -6.64
C ALA A 58 -2.96 -1.59 -6.74
N GLY A 59 -2.37 -0.60 -6.04
CA GLY A 59 -2.86 0.77 -6.02
C GLY A 59 -2.75 1.49 -7.37
N THR A 60 -1.60 1.36 -8.04
CA THR A 60 -1.39 1.99 -9.36
C THR A 60 -2.28 1.34 -10.42
N THR A 61 -2.43 0.01 -10.37
CA THR A 61 -3.33 -0.72 -11.27
C THR A 61 -4.78 -0.29 -11.07
N ALA A 62 -5.26 -0.26 -9.83
CA ALA A 62 -6.61 0.18 -9.51
C ALA A 62 -6.87 1.63 -9.98
N MET A 63 -5.91 2.55 -9.75
CA MET A 63 -6.03 3.94 -10.19
C MET A 63 -6.06 4.07 -11.72
N GLY A 64 -5.22 3.31 -12.44
CA GLY A 64 -5.22 3.29 -13.91
C GLY A 64 -6.56 2.83 -14.47
N LEU A 65 -7.09 1.73 -13.93
CA LEU A 65 -8.40 1.19 -14.31
C LEU A 65 -9.56 2.12 -13.94
N ASP A 66 -9.52 2.76 -12.77
CA ASP A 66 -10.52 3.75 -12.34
C ASP A 66 -10.51 5.00 -13.25
N CYS A 67 -9.36 5.34 -13.82
CA CYS A 67 -9.27 6.38 -14.84
C CYS A 67 -9.77 5.91 -16.21
N GLY A 68 -9.91 4.60 -16.44
CA GLY A 68 -10.25 4.00 -17.73
C GLY A 68 -9.05 3.95 -18.69
N LEU A 69 -7.84 3.85 -18.14
CA LEU A 69 -6.62 3.76 -18.93
C LEU A 69 -6.31 2.31 -19.31
N PRO A 70 -6.08 2.04 -20.60
CA PRO A 70 -5.39 0.83 -21.01
C PRO A 70 -4.04 0.72 -20.28
N THR A 71 -3.79 -0.41 -19.64
CA THR A 71 -2.69 -0.57 -18.67
C THR A 71 -1.79 -1.75 -19.04
N THR A 72 -0.52 -1.51 -19.36
CA THR A 72 0.47 -2.58 -19.46
C THR A 72 1.16 -2.81 -18.11
N VAL A 73 1.14 -4.06 -17.65
CA VAL A 73 1.80 -4.47 -16.40
C VAL A 73 3.10 -5.20 -16.72
N VAL A 74 4.22 -4.63 -16.28
CA VAL A 74 5.54 -5.28 -16.33
C VAL A 74 5.83 -5.90 -14.96
N ALA A 75 5.44 -7.15 -14.76
CA ALA A 75 5.46 -7.79 -13.45
C ALA A 75 6.87 -8.29 -13.06
N PHE A 76 7.35 -7.87 -11.89
CA PHE A 76 8.61 -8.33 -11.29
C PHE A 76 8.38 -9.43 -10.26
N PHE A 77 7.51 -9.22 -9.26
CA PHE A 77 7.27 -10.17 -8.17
C PHE A 77 5.96 -9.89 -7.40
N GLY A 78 5.63 -10.77 -6.44
CA GLY A 78 4.50 -10.57 -5.53
C GLY A 78 3.15 -10.75 -6.21
N ASP A 79 2.24 -9.82 -5.98
CA ASP A 79 0.89 -9.78 -6.55
C ASP A 79 0.84 -9.19 -7.97
N GLN A 80 1.95 -8.66 -8.47
CA GLN A 80 2.03 -7.99 -9.78
C GLN A 80 1.61 -8.89 -10.97
N PRO A 81 2.01 -10.19 -11.05
CA PRO A 81 1.56 -11.06 -12.13
C PRO A 81 0.05 -11.35 -12.08
N LEU A 82 -0.53 -11.39 -10.86
CA LEU A 82 -1.97 -11.58 -10.68
C LEU A 82 -2.73 -10.38 -11.25
N TRP A 83 -2.35 -9.17 -10.85
CA TRP A 83 -3.00 -7.94 -11.33
C TRP A 83 -2.81 -7.75 -12.84
N GLY A 84 -1.60 -7.98 -13.36
CA GLY A 84 -1.35 -7.94 -14.80
C GLY A 84 -2.18 -8.97 -15.57
N GLY A 85 -2.25 -10.20 -15.08
CA GLY A 85 -3.07 -11.25 -15.70
C GLY A 85 -4.56 -10.90 -15.71
N LEU A 86 -5.09 -10.31 -14.62
CA LEU A 86 -6.48 -9.85 -14.57
C LEU A 86 -6.76 -8.73 -15.58
N VAL A 87 -5.85 -7.77 -15.71
CA VAL A 87 -5.96 -6.69 -16.71
C VAL A 87 -5.95 -7.27 -18.13
N GLU A 88 -5.04 -8.21 -18.42
CA GLU A 88 -4.92 -8.82 -19.74
C GLU A 88 -6.13 -9.69 -20.10
N VAL A 89 -6.61 -10.55 -19.17
CA VAL A 89 -7.79 -11.40 -19.38
C VAL A 89 -9.05 -10.56 -19.63
N ARG A 90 -9.13 -9.38 -19.02
CA ARG A 90 -10.23 -8.43 -19.23
C ARG A 90 -10.05 -7.55 -20.46
N GLY A 91 -8.96 -7.69 -21.22
CA GLY A 91 -8.67 -6.89 -22.41
C GLY A 91 -8.27 -5.44 -22.13
N GLY A 92 -8.09 -5.07 -20.86
CA GLY A 92 -7.71 -3.70 -20.46
C GLY A 92 -6.23 -3.38 -20.72
N GLY A 93 -5.43 -4.34 -21.21
CA GLY A 93 -4.03 -4.15 -21.51
C GLY A 93 -3.27 -5.46 -21.66
N LYS A 94 -1.97 -5.45 -21.35
CA LYS A 94 -1.06 -6.60 -21.49
C LYS A 94 -0.26 -6.85 -20.22
N MET A 95 0.14 -8.09 -20.03
CA MET A 95 1.06 -8.47 -18.95
C MET A 95 2.35 -9.01 -19.54
N VAL A 96 3.47 -8.43 -19.12
CA VAL A 96 4.82 -8.87 -19.48
C VAL A 96 5.55 -9.19 -18.20
N LEU A 97 6.12 -10.39 -18.11
CA LEU A 97 7.01 -10.72 -17.01
C LEU A 97 8.36 -10.03 -17.23
N SER A 98 8.94 -9.44 -16.18
CA SER A 98 10.20 -8.69 -16.25
C SER A 98 11.32 -9.48 -16.93
N ARG A 99 11.42 -10.78 -16.64
CA ARG A 99 12.40 -11.70 -17.25
C ARG A 99 12.21 -11.96 -18.75
N HIS A 100 11.07 -11.57 -19.32
CA HIS A 100 10.77 -11.74 -20.74
C HIS A 100 10.78 -10.41 -21.49
N VAL A 101 11.00 -9.27 -20.83
CA VAL A 101 10.99 -7.95 -21.47
C VAL A 101 11.94 -7.92 -22.65
N CYS A 102 11.42 -7.55 -23.82
CA CYS A 102 12.18 -7.29 -25.03
C CYS A 102 11.47 -6.23 -25.87
N ASP A 103 12.18 -5.65 -26.83
CA ASP A 103 11.64 -4.56 -27.66
C ASP A 103 10.34 -4.96 -28.36
N ASP A 104 10.26 -6.19 -28.86
CA ASP A 104 9.07 -6.69 -29.56
C ASP A 104 7.85 -6.73 -28.66
N ASN A 105 7.94 -7.34 -27.48
CA ASN A 105 6.76 -7.51 -26.63
C ASN A 105 6.32 -6.20 -25.95
N ILE A 106 7.26 -5.31 -25.63
CA ILE A 106 6.94 -3.97 -25.11
C ILE A 106 6.28 -3.15 -26.22
N THR A 107 6.80 -3.21 -27.44
CA THR A 107 6.22 -2.51 -28.58
C THR A 107 4.81 -3.02 -28.90
N GLU A 108 4.61 -4.34 -28.89
CA GLU A 108 3.28 -4.93 -29.07
C GLU A 108 2.31 -4.53 -27.96
N ALA A 109 2.77 -4.52 -26.70
CA ALA A 109 1.96 -4.10 -25.57
C ALA A 109 1.54 -2.63 -25.68
N MET A 110 2.46 -1.73 -26.03
CA MET A 110 2.18 -0.32 -26.27
C MET A 110 1.18 -0.13 -27.42
N LYS A 111 1.39 -0.81 -28.55
CA LYS A 111 0.47 -0.77 -29.71
C LYS A 111 -0.93 -1.26 -29.31
N TYR A 112 -1.02 -2.33 -28.52
CA TYR A 112 -2.29 -2.85 -28.03
C TYR A 112 -3.00 -1.84 -27.12
N CYS A 113 -2.30 -1.24 -26.16
CA CYS A 113 -2.88 -0.24 -25.26
C CYS A 113 -3.40 1.01 -25.99
N LEU A 114 -2.84 1.34 -27.16
CA LEU A 114 -3.34 2.43 -28.00
C LEU A 114 -4.50 2.02 -28.93
N SER A 115 -4.90 0.75 -28.93
CA SER A 115 -5.98 0.25 -29.78
C SER A 115 -7.36 0.65 -29.26
N PRO A 116 -8.38 0.76 -30.14
CA PRO A 116 -9.76 0.97 -29.72
C PRO A 116 -10.29 -0.12 -28.78
N ALA A 117 -9.91 -1.37 -29.02
CA ALA A 117 -10.35 -2.51 -28.23
C ALA A 117 -9.88 -2.42 -26.77
N ALA A 118 -8.61 -2.08 -26.55
CA ALA A 118 -8.08 -1.91 -25.19
C ALA A 118 -8.76 -0.73 -24.47
N LYS A 119 -9.03 0.36 -25.20
CA LYS A 119 -9.74 1.53 -24.65
C LYS A 119 -11.18 1.21 -24.27
N GLU A 120 -11.90 0.46 -25.11
CA GLU A 120 -13.26 0.02 -24.82
C GLU A 120 -13.30 -0.87 -23.56
N ALA A 121 -12.42 -1.87 -23.49
CA ALA A 121 -12.30 -2.75 -22.33
C ALA A 121 -11.92 -1.98 -21.05
N ALA A 122 -10.98 -1.04 -21.12
CA ALA A 122 -10.61 -0.21 -19.98
C ALA A 122 -11.78 0.67 -19.48
N MET A 123 -12.60 1.19 -20.40
CA MET A 123 -13.80 1.95 -20.05
C MET A 123 -14.89 1.08 -19.43
N GLU A 124 -15.02 -0.17 -19.88
CA GLU A 124 -15.92 -1.15 -19.25
C GLU A 124 -15.47 -1.48 -17.82
N LEU A 125 -14.17 -1.73 -17.61
CA LEU A 125 -13.60 -1.94 -16.28
C LEU A 125 -13.84 -0.76 -15.35
N LYS A 126 -13.60 0.47 -15.84
CA LYS A 126 -13.91 1.70 -15.10
C LYS A 126 -15.36 1.76 -14.65
N LYS A 127 -16.29 1.43 -15.55
CA LYS A 127 -17.72 1.40 -15.22
C LYS A 127 -18.02 0.37 -14.14
N GLY A 128 -17.48 -0.84 -14.26
CA GLY A 128 -17.64 -1.89 -13.25
C GLY A 128 -17.15 -1.46 -11.87
N LEU A 129 -15.96 -0.85 -11.79
CA LEU A 129 -15.41 -0.32 -10.53
C LEU A 129 -16.28 0.81 -9.94
N ALA A 130 -16.85 1.65 -10.79
CA ALA A 130 -17.78 2.70 -10.35
C ALA A 130 -19.10 2.09 -9.81
N ASP A 131 -19.62 1.07 -10.47
CA ASP A 131 -20.85 0.37 -10.05
C ASP A 131 -20.64 -0.36 -8.71
N GLU A 132 -19.50 -1.05 -8.51
CA GLU A 132 -19.12 -1.67 -7.24
C GLU A 132 -19.05 -0.63 -6.11
N ARG A 133 -18.38 0.50 -6.36
CA ARG A 133 -18.28 1.59 -5.39
C ARG A 133 -19.65 2.17 -5.05
N ALA A 134 -20.51 2.39 -6.04
CA ALA A 134 -21.86 2.91 -5.84
C ALA A 134 -22.75 1.93 -5.03
N ALA A 135 -22.50 0.63 -5.17
CA ALA A 135 -23.14 -0.41 -4.36
C ALA A 135 -22.58 -0.52 -2.92
N GLY A 136 -21.65 0.36 -2.53
CA GLY A 136 -20.99 0.34 -1.21
C GLY A 136 -19.95 -0.77 -1.07
N GLN A 137 -19.60 -1.47 -2.16
CA GLN A 137 -18.60 -2.52 -2.18
C GLN A 137 -17.22 -1.86 -2.27
N GLY A 138 -16.36 -2.12 -1.28
CA GLY A 138 -15.05 -1.48 -1.18
C GLY A 138 -14.64 -1.20 0.27
N ALA A 139 -14.14 -0.01 0.54
CA ALA A 139 -13.63 0.36 1.87
C ALA A 139 -14.70 0.30 2.95
N GLU A 140 -15.93 0.71 2.66
CA GLU A 140 -17.04 0.70 3.61
C GLU A 140 -17.47 -0.73 3.95
N ALA A 141 -17.76 -1.56 2.94
CA ALA A 141 -18.04 -2.98 3.15
C ALA A 141 -16.87 -3.72 3.84
N GLY A 142 -15.62 -3.37 3.51
CA GLY A 142 -14.44 -3.91 4.17
C GLY A 142 -14.35 -3.52 5.64
N ALA A 143 -14.64 -2.25 5.97
CA ALA A 143 -14.70 -1.77 7.35
C ALA A 143 -15.84 -2.43 8.13
N ALA A 144 -17.02 -2.58 7.51
CA ALA A 144 -18.16 -3.28 8.11
C ALA A 144 -17.87 -4.76 8.35
N ALA A 145 -17.24 -5.45 7.38
CA ALA A 145 -16.83 -6.84 7.54
C ALA A 145 -15.77 -6.99 8.64
N PHE A 146 -14.81 -6.07 8.70
CA PHE A 146 -13.83 -6.03 9.78
C PHE A 146 -14.50 -5.82 11.15
N ASP A 147 -15.39 -4.83 11.27
CA ASP A 147 -16.13 -4.54 12.51
C ASP A 147 -16.97 -5.74 12.97
N HIS A 148 -17.66 -6.41 12.04
CA HIS A 148 -18.42 -7.63 12.33
C HIS A 148 -17.53 -8.81 12.80
N GLN A 149 -16.27 -8.85 12.37
CA GLN A 149 -15.31 -9.87 12.78
C GLN A 149 -14.53 -9.52 14.04
N LEU A 150 -14.71 -8.30 14.58
CA LEU A 150 -14.06 -7.92 15.82
C LEU A 150 -14.61 -8.80 16.96
N PRO A 151 -13.73 -9.43 17.76
CA PRO A 151 -14.16 -10.16 18.94
C PRO A 151 -14.57 -9.15 20.01
N LEU A 152 -15.78 -8.60 19.90
CA LEU A 152 -16.28 -7.51 20.76
C LEU A 152 -16.16 -7.86 22.25
N GLU A 153 -16.36 -9.12 22.61
CA GLU A 153 -16.17 -9.64 23.97
C GLU A 153 -14.77 -9.39 24.54
N LEU A 154 -13.74 -9.40 23.70
CA LEU A 154 -12.34 -9.14 24.07
C LEU A 154 -12.00 -7.65 24.16
N VAL A 155 -12.85 -6.76 23.62
CA VAL A 155 -12.63 -5.31 23.57
C VAL A 155 -13.71 -4.51 24.29
N THR A 156 -14.65 -5.17 24.96
CA THR A 156 -15.65 -4.53 25.83
C THR A 156 -15.19 -4.50 27.27
N CYS A 157 -15.60 -3.45 27.99
CA CYS A 157 -15.42 -3.37 29.43
C CYS A 157 -16.20 -4.48 30.15
N GLU A 158 -15.55 -5.26 30.99
CA GLU A 158 -16.14 -6.36 31.79
C GLU A 158 -17.19 -5.87 32.79
N VAL A 159 -17.01 -4.65 33.32
CA VAL A 159 -17.99 -4.03 34.22
C VAL A 159 -19.21 -3.53 33.45
N CYS A 160 -19.01 -2.96 32.25
CA CYS A 160 -20.13 -2.50 31.43
C CYS A 160 -20.86 -3.65 30.73
N SER A 161 -20.18 -4.76 30.43
CA SER A 161 -20.79 -5.95 29.82
C SER A 161 -21.70 -6.72 30.79
N MET A 162 -21.56 -6.51 32.10
CA MET A 162 -22.48 -7.01 33.12
C MET A 162 -23.82 -6.24 33.17
N ARG A 163 -23.95 -5.07 32.51
CA ARG A 163 -25.24 -4.38 32.39
C ARG A 163 -26.01 -5.00 31.22
N ASP A 164 -27.30 -5.28 31.43
CA ASP A 164 -28.18 -5.85 30.41
C ASP A 164 -28.07 -5.12 29.07
N ARG A 165 -28.16 -5.87 27.96
CA ARG A 165 -28.24 -5.32 26.60
C ARG A 165 -29.43 -4.37 26.52
N HIS A 166 -29.19 -3.07 26.63
CA HIS A 166 -30.23 -2.09 26.32
C HIS A 166 -30.59 -2.23 24.84
N GLU A 167 -31.90 -2.29 24.56
CA GLU A 167 -32.54 -2.62 23.27
C GLU A 167 -32.28 -1.62 22.13
N ALA A 168 -31.28 -0.75 22.25
CA ALA A 168 -30.98 0.33 21.30
C ALA A 168 -29.50 0.30 20.87
N GLY A 169 -29.09 -0.78 20.20
CA GLY A 169 -27.74 -0.93 19.65
C GLY A 169 -26.66 -1.18 20.71
N ASP A 170 -25.55 -1.79 20.29
CA ASP A 170 -24.42 -2.07 21.18
C ASP A 170 -23.63 -0.79 21.47
N THR A 171 -24.08 0.01 22.45
CA THR A 171 -23.39 1.23 22.90
C THR A 171 -22.37 0.96 23.99
N ARG A 172 -21.88 -0.29 24.15
CA ARG A 172 -20.92 -0.62 25.21
C ARG A 172 -19.61 0.14 24.99
N PRO A 173 -19.10 0.85 26.01
CA PRO A 173 -17.84 1.57 25.87
C PRO A 173 -16.70 0.55 25.68
N ARG A 174 -15.89 0.76 24.63
CA ARG A 174 -14.71 -0.06 24.35
C ARG A 174 -13.71 0.07 25.50
N ALA A 175 -13.12 -1.06 25.90
CA ALA A 175 -12.19 -1.12 27.02
C ALA A 175 -10.84 -0.47 26.69
N ALA A 176 -10.24 0.15 27.71
CA ALA A 176 -8.81 0.30 27.83
C ALA A 176 -8.32 -0.85 28.75
N GLU A 177 -7.15 -1.44 28.52
CA GLU A 177 -6.69 -2.53 29.40
C GLU A 177 -6.12 -1.96 30.70
N PHE A 178 -6.09 -2.76 31.76
CA PHE A 178 -5.50 -2.35 33.04
C PHE A 178 -4.54 -3.40 33.53
N THR A 179 -3.41 -2.93 34.04
CA THR A 179 -2.47 -3.71 34.82
C THR A 179 -2.46 -3.14 36.23
N GLU A 180 -3.24 -3.75 37.14
CA GLU A 180 -3.02 -3.60 38.58
C GLU A 180 -2.43 -4.92 39.12
N VAL A 181 -1.51 -4.82 40.08
CA VAL A 181 -0.74 -5.94 40.61
C VAL A 181 -1.71 -7.01 41.16
N ASN A 182 -1.85 -8.13 40.43
CA ASN A 182 -2.62 -9.35 40.73
C ASN A 182 -4.02 -9.55 40.09
N LYS A 183 -4.56 -8.66 39.24
CA LYS A 183 -5.80 -8.97 38.48
C LYS A 183 -5.83 -8.26 37.11
N ASP A 184 -5.85 -9.04 36.04
CA ASP A 184 -6.05 -8.54 34.67
C ASP A 184 -7.55 -8.22 34.46
N LEU A 185 -7.95 -6.96 34.62
CA LEU A 185 -9.34 -6.50 34.45
C LEU A 185 -9.45 -5.60 33.22
N ARG A 186 -10.42 -5.86 32.32
CA ARG A 186 -10.66 -4.99 31.14
C ARG A 186 -11.80 -4.02 31.44
N ILE A 187 -11.51 -2.72 31.58
CA ILE A 187 -12.55 -1.73 31.88
C ILE A 187 -12.50 -0.50 30.96
N CYS A 188 -13.61 0.21 30.80
CA CYS A 188 -13.59 1.43 30.00
C CYS A 188 -13.00 2.60 30.82
N PRO A 189 -12.56 3.69 30.18
CA PRO A 189 -12.05 4.87 30.90
C PRO A 189 -13.02 5.41 31.97
N VAL A 190 -14.33 5.27 31.77
CA VAL A 190 -15.35 5.71 32.74
C VAL A 190 -15.35 4.83 34.00
N CYS A 191 -15.34 3.51 33.84
CA CYS A 191 -15.27 2.57 34.97
C CYS A 191 -13.98 2.75 35.77
N ALA A 192 -12.87 3.02 35.08
CA ALA A 192 -11.59 3.28 35.71
C ALA A 192 -11.60 4.55 36.57
N LEU A 193 -12.16 5.63 36.05
CA LEU A 193 -12.35 6.88 36.80
C LEU A 193 -13.22 6.65 38.05
N LEU A 194 -14.25 5.81 37.95
CA LEU A 194 -15.10 5.47 39.09
C LEU A 194 -14.35 4.67 40.16
N MET A 195 -13.55 3.68 39.76
CA MET A 195 -12.77 2.90 40.72
C MET A 195 -11.65 3.74 41.36
N GLN A 196 -10.99 4.62 40.61
CA GLN A 196 -10.01 5.56 41.16
C GLN A 196 -10.66 6.52 42.17
N LYS A 197 -11.89 6.98 41.91
CA LYS A 197 -12.69 7.76 42.87
C LYS A 197 -13.10 6.96 44.11
N ALA A 198 -13.26 5.63 43.99
CA ALA A 198 -13.57 4.75 45.10
C ALA A 198 -12.35 4.45 46.00
N GLY A 199 -11.16 4.95 45.65
CA GLY A 199 -9.93 4.78 46.43
C GLY A 199 -9.05 3.62 45.97
N GLU A 200 -9.35 2.97 44.85
CA GLU A 200 -8.53 1.90 44.27
C GLU A 200 -7.32 2.48 43.51
N SER A 201 -6.16 1.82 43.64
CA SER A 201 -4.86 2.28 43.16
C SER A 201 -4.60 1.95 41.68
N ILE A 202 -5.45 2.43 40.79
CA ILE A 202 -5.49 1.92 39.41
C ILE A 202 -4.52 2.64 38.48
N ARG A 203 -3.77 1.86 37.71
CA ARG A 203 -2.96 2.34 36.58
C ARG A 203 -3.66 2.07 35.25
N LEU A 204 -3.97 3.15 34.53
CA LEU A 204 -4.56 3.14 33.20
C LEU A 204 -3.50 2.84 32.14
N GLU A 205 -3.67 1.76 31.36
CA GLU A 205 -2.88 1.52 30.15
C GLU A 205 -3.83 1.46 28.92
N PRO A 206 -3.78 2.44 28.00
CA PRO A 206 -4.64 2.37 26.83
C PRO A 206 -4.34 1.09 26.04
N LEU A 207 -5.38 0.31 25.72
CA LEU A 207 -5.30 -0.83 24.80
C LEU A 207 -4.74 -0.31 23.48
N ARG A 208 -3.44 -0.51 23.24
CA ARG A 208 -2.83 -0.02 22.00
C ARG A 208 -3.13 -1.04 20.91
N THR A 209 -3.06 -0.59 19.66
CA THR A 209 -3.02 -1.49 18.49
C THR A 209 -1.97 -2.61 18.62
N ALA A 210 -0.99 -2.48 19.52
CA ALA A 210 -0.03 -3.51 19.88
C ALA A 210 -0.60 -4.67 20.71
N ASP A 211 -1.64 -4.48 21.54
CA ASP A 211 -2.19 -5.55 22.40
C ASP A 211 -3.09 -6.54 21.64
N TRP A 212 -3.48 -6.21 20.41
CA TRP A 212 -3.99 -7.17 19.42
C TRP A 212 -2.97 -8.27 19.07
N SER A 213 -1.71 -8.10 19.46
CA SER A 213 -0.70 -9.15 19.37
C SER A 213 -0.95 -10.31 20.34
N ARG A 214 -1.57 -10.07 21.51
CA ARG A 214 -1.81 -11.16 22.48
C ARG A 214 -2.88 -12.14 22.00
N THR A 215 -3.78 -11.71 21.12
CA THR A 215 -4.70 -12.60 20.41
C THR A 215 -4.01 -13.09 19.13
N ARG A 216 -3.87 -14.41 18.97
CA ARG A 216 -3.00 -15.11 18.01
C ARG A 216 -3.09 -14.66 16.53
N GLY A 217 -4.06 -13.84 16.13
CA GLY A 217 -4.24 -13.34 14.75
C GLY A 217 -3.57 -12.00 14.43
N GLY A 218 -3.43 -11.09 15.40
CA GLY A 218 -2.95 -9.71 15.13
C GLY A 218 -1.43 -9.59 14.94
N ILE A 219 -0.66 -10.50 15.56
CA ILE A 219 0.81 -10.59 15.38
C ILE A 219 1.15 -10.75 13.90
N LEU A 220 0.49 -11.66 13.19
CA LEU A 220 0.89 -11.97 11.82
C LEU A 220 0.79 -10.75 10.90
N TYR A 221 -0.25 -9.94 11.03
CA TYR A 221 -0.53 -8.84 10.10
C TYR A 221 0.38 -7.62 10.33
N VAL A 222 0.59 -7.21 11.60
CA VAL A 222 1.47 -6.08 11.93
C VAL A 222 2.93 -6.44 11.66
N HIS A 223 3.35 -7.67 11.96
CA HIS A 223 4.69 -8.14 11.59
C HIS A 223 4.84 -8.27 10.09
N PHE A 224 3.82 -8.68 9.33
CA PHE A 224 3.86 -8.72 7.87
C PHE A 224 4.04 -7.34 7.24
N ILE A 225 3.26 -6.32 7.65
CA ILE A 225 3.41 -4.95 7.13
C ILE A 225 4.78 -4.37 7.50
N ARG A 226 5.26 -4.62 8.73
CA ARG A 226 6.59 -4.18 9.17
C ARG A 226 7.70 -4.89 8.39
N TRP A 227 7.56 -6.18 8.16
CA TRP A 227 8.46 -6.99 7.34
C TRP A 227 8.49 -6.49 5.90
N LEU A 228 7.35 -6.17 5.31
CA LEU A 228 7.24 -5.59 3.97
C LEU A 228 7.93 -4.22 3.89
N LYS A 229 7.76 -3.35 4.88
CA LYS A 229 8.46 -2.05 4.94
C LYS A 229 9.98 -2.21 5.06
N SER A 230 10.45 -3.15 5.86
CA SER A 230 11.88 -3.45 5.99
C SER A 230 12.46 -4.09 4.72
N PHE A 231 11.67 -4.91 4.03
CA PHE A 231 12.04 -5.46 2.72
C PHE A 231 12.15 -4.36 1.66
N VAL A 232 11.20 -3.42 1.61
CA VAL A 232 11.28 -2.26 0.70
C VAL A 232 12.51 -1.39 1.00
N LYS A 233 12.89 -1.21 2.27
CA LYS A 233 14.13 -0.51 2.64
C LYS A 233 15.39 -1.22 2.14
N LEU A 234 15.44 -2.55 2.24
CA LEU A 234 16.54 -3.36 1.71
C LEU A 234 16.71 -3.11 0.20
N PHE A 235 15.62 -3.20 -0.57
CA PHE A 235 15.67 -2.93 -2.02
C PHE A 235 16.07 -1.50 -2.34
N ARG A 236 15.60 -0.52 -1.57
CA ARG A 236 15.97 0.88 -1.75
C ARG A 236 17.48 1.08 -1.54
N ARG A 237 18.08 0.49 -0.49
CA ARG A 237 19.54 0.58 -0.27
C ARG A 237 20.36 -0.06 -1.37
N MET A 238 19.89 -1.19 -1.90
CA MET A 238 20.53 -1.87 -3.01
C MET A 238 20.54 -1.00 -4.28
N ILE A 239 19.39 -0.39 -4.62
CA ILE A 239 19.27 0.48 -5.78
C ILE A 239 20.08 1.77 -5.60
N GLN A 240 19.98 2.43 -4.44
CA GLN A 240 20.74 3.65 -4.14
C GLN A 240 22.24 3.40 -4.16
N GLY A 241 22.71 2.30 -3.55
CA GLY A 241 24.11 1.90 -3.62
C GLY A 241 24.57 1.66 -5.05
N GLY A 242 23.73 1.04 -5.89
CA GLY A 242 24.02 0.87 -7.31
C GLY A 242 24.13 2.20 -8.07
N GLN A 243 23.27 3.17 -7.76
CA GLN A 243 23.30 4.51 -8.37
C GLN A 243 24.52 5.34 -7.91
N GLU A 244 24.92 5.26 -6.65
CA GLU A 244 26.02 6.05 -6.10
C GLU A 244 27.42 5.47 -6.37
N GLY A 245 27.54 4.15 -6.52
CA GLY A 245 28.85 3.47 -6.56
C GLY A 245 28.97 2.32 -7.56
N GLY A 246 28.06 2.21 -8.52
CA GLY A 246 28.04 1.14 -9.52
C GLY A 246 27.97 -0.25 -8.88
N LEU A 247 28.70 -1.22 -9.43
CA LEU A 247 28.68 -2.61 -8.97
C LEU A 247 29.16 -2.77 -7.52
N CYS A 248 30.20 -2.04 -7.11
CA CYS A 248 30.67 -2.06 -5.72
C CYS A 248 29.64 -1.45 -4.77
N GLY A 249 29.05 -0.31 -5.14
CA GLY A 249 28.02 0.34 -4.34
C GLY A 249 26.76 -0.52 -4.21
N PHE A 250 26.36 -1.24 -5.26
CA PHE A 250 25.26 -2.21 -5.22
C PHE A 250 25.52 -3.29 -4.17
N PHE A 251 26.70 -3.93 -4.17
CA PHE A 251 27.04 -4.97 -3.19
C PHE A 251 27.10 -4.41 -1.76
N ILE A 252 27.62 -3.20 -1.57
CA ILE A 252 27.59 -2.51 -0.28
C ILE A 252 26.13 -2.29 0.15
N GLY A 253 25.27 -1.82 -0.74
CA GLY A 253 23.84 -1.63 -0.51
C GLY A 253 23.12 -2.92 -0.11
N VAL A 254 23.46 -4.04 -0.76
CA VAL A 254 22.96 -5.38 -0.41
C VAL A 254 23.40 -5.78 1.00
N VAL A 255 24.69 -5.69 1.31
CA VAL A 255 25.23 -6.09 2.63
C VAL A 255 24.62 -5.24 3.74
N VAL A 256 24.59 -3.92 3.58
CA VAL A 256 24.04 -3.00 4.58
C VAL A 256 22.54 -3.21 4.73
N GLY A 257 21.80 -3.36 3.64
CA GLY A 257 20.37 -3.59 3.70
C GLY A 257 20.01 -4.95 4.32
N ILE A 258 20.80 -6.01 4.06
CA ILE A 258 20.62 -7.33 4.71
C ILE A 258 20.89 -7.20 6.20
N PHE A 259 21.96 -6.49 6.58
CA PHE A 259 22.28 -6.27 7.98
C PHE A 259 21.16 -5.51 8.70
N GLU A 260 20.66 -4.41 8.14
CA GLU A 260 19.52 -3.67 8.72
C GLU A 260 18.26 -4.51 8.80
N PHE A 261 17.99 -5.33 7.78
CA PHE A 261 16.85 -6.24 7.78
C PHE A 261 16.99 -7.30 8.87
N LEU A 262 18.16 -7.92 9.02
CA LEU A 262 18.42 -8.92 10.07
C LEU A 262 18.37 -8.30 11.45
N VAL A 263 18.95 -7.12 11.66
CA VAL A 263 18.84 -6.37 12.92
C VAL A 263 17.37 -6.09 13.21
N PHE A 264 16.59 -5.64 12.24
CA PHE A 264 15.17 -5.42 12.45
C PHE A 264 14.40 -6.71 12.78
N VAL A 265 14.64 -7.81 12.05
CA VAL A 265 13.95 -9.09 12.29
C VAL A 265 14.34 -9.70 13.64
N VAL A 266 15.61 -9.60 14.04
CA VAL A 266 16.12 -10.21 15.27
C VAL A 266 15.88 -9.33 16.48
N VAL A 267 15.99 -8.00 16.36
CA VAL A 267 15.96 -7.07 17.50
C VAL A 267 14.57 -6.45 17.71
N ALA A 268 13.78 -6.20 16.66
CA ALA A 268 12.45 -5.62 16.82
C ALA A 268 11.48 -6.44 17.71
N PRO A 269 11.58 -7.79 17.79
CA PRO A 269 10.78 -8.58 18.74
C PRO A 269 11.17 -8.42 20.22
N PHE A 270 12.33 -7.84 20.54
CA PHE A 270 12.83 -7.71 21.92
C PHE A 270 12.85 -6.27 22.44
N ILE A 271 12.71 -5.27 21.57
CA ILE A 271 12.66 -3.85 21.95
C ILE A 271 11.22 -3.35 22.17
N PHE A 272 10.20 -4.09 21.72
CA PHE A 272 8.78 -3.74 21.79
C PHE A 272 7.94 -4.94 22.19
#